data_AF-A0A251TNK2-F1
#
_entry.id   AF-A0A251TNK2-F1
#
_cell.length_a   1.000
_cell.length_b   1.000
_cell.length_c   1.000
_cell.angle_alpha   90.00
_cell.angle_beta   90.00
_cell.angle_gamma   90.00
#
_symmetry.space_group_name_H-M   'P 1'
#
loop_
_entity.id
_entity.type
_entity.pdbx_description
1 polymer ?
#
loop_
_entity_poly.entity_id
_entity_poly.type
_entity_poly.pdbx_seq_one_letter_code
_entity_poly.pdbx_strand_id
1 'polypeptide(L)'
;MHGIKSLASQIGPERMFWSCIWLLGMAYGVSIFVGATSSSTWSRYATILGHLATVLALWTRAKSVDMKNMASISSMYLFLWKLFYVEYLLLPIVR
;
A
#
# COMPACT_ATOMS: atom_id res chain seq x y z
N MET A 1 -27.92 -14.73 15.03
CA MET A 1 -27.21 -14.38 13.77
C MET A 1 -25.86 -15.06 13.79
N HIS A 2 -25.53 -15.73 12.69
CA HIS A 2 -24.52 -16.78 12.57
C HIS A 2 -23.09 -16.37 12.95
N GLY A 3 -22.38 -17.28 13.67
CA GLY A 3 -21.04 -17.12 14.23
C GLY A 3 -19.90 -17.18 13.22
N ILE A 4 -19.92 -16.32 12.20
CA ILE A 4 -18.76 -16.12 11.32
C ILE A 4 -17.78 -15.23 12.08
N LYS A 5 -16.75 -15.83 12.69
CA LYS A 5 -15.63 -15.10 13.28
C LYS A 5 -14.74 -14.59 12.14
N SER A 6 -15.00 -13.37 11.68
CA SER A 6 -14.05 -12.68 10.80
C SER A 6 -12.78 -12.35 11.58
N LEU A 7 -11.61 -12.36 10.92
CA LEU A 7 -10.36 -11.86 11.50
C LEU A 7 -10.55 -10.47 12.12
N ALA A 8 -11.40 -9.63 11.53
CA ALA A 8 -11.79 -8.32 12.05
C ALA A 8 -12.43 -8.38 13.46
N SER A 9 -13.26 -9.41 13.74
CA SER A 9 -13.94 -9.57 15.03
C SER A 9 -13.05 -10.19 16.11
N GLN A 10 -11.95 -10.86 15.72
CA GLN A 10 -11.02 -11.49 16.66
C GLN A 10 -9.80 -10.62 16.99
N ILE A 11 -9.32 -9.86 16.01
CA ILE A 11 -8.03 -9.15 16.09
C ILE A 11 -8.24 -7.64 16.32
N GLY A 12 -9.43 -7.12 16.02
CA GLY A 12 -9.78 -5.71 16.18
C GLY A 12 -9.37 -4.85 14.96
N PRO A 13 -10.09 -3.74 14.73
CA PRO A 13 -9.96 -2.94 13.50
C PRO A 13 -8.57 -2.34 13.31
N GLU A 14 -7.93 -1.89 14.39
CA GLU A 14 -6.61 -1.25 14.33
C GLU A 14 -5.49 -2.23 13.93
N ARG A 15 -5.47 -3.42 14.53
CA ARG A 15 -4.51 -4.47 14.17
C ARG A 15 -4.72 -4.96 12.74
N MET A 16 -5.97 -5.11 12.31
CA MET A 16 -6.27 -5.49 10.92
C MET A 16 -5.77 -4.43 9.92
N PHE A 17 -6.00 -3.15 10.22
CA PHE A 17 -5.51 -2.04 9.39
C PHE A 17 -4.00 -2.06 9.26
N TRP A 18 -3.27 -2.15 10.38
CA TRP A 18 -1.82 -2.21 10.35
C TRP A 18 -1.31 -3.43 9.58
N SER A 19 -1.93 -4.59 9.72
CA SER A 19 -1.60 -5.78 8.91
C SER A 19 -1.74 -5.50 7.41
N CYS A 20 -2.81 -4.82 6.97
CA CYS A 20 -2.97 -4.43 5.58
C CYS A 20 -1.88 -3.46 5.11
N ILE A 21 -1.52 -2.47 5.93
CA ILE A 21 -0.44 -1.52 5.62
C ILE A 21 0.91 -2.24 5.48
N TRP A 22 1.19 -3.20 6.37
CA TRP A 22 2.40 -4.03 6.28
C TRP A 22 2.43 -4.89 5.03
N LEU A 23 1.32 -5.54 4.68
CA LEU A 23 1.22 -6.35 3.46
C LEU A 23 1.45 -5.50 2.20
N LEU A 24 0.84 -4.32 2.11
CA LEU A 24 1.07 -3.37 1.01
C LEU A 24 2.52 -2.90 0.96
N GLY A 25 3.10 -2.56 2.12
CA GLY A 25 4.51 -2.17 2.22
C GLY A 25 5.46 -3.25 1.71
N MET A 26 5.22 -4.52 2.06
CA MET A 26 6.01 -5.64 1.55
C MET A 26 5.86 -5.82 0.04
N ALA A 27 4.65 -5.71 -0.51
CA ALA A 27 4.41 -5.81 -1.95
C ALA A 27 5.21 -4.76 -2.72
N TYR A 28 5.18 -3.50 -2.27
CA TYR A 28 5.99 -2.44 -2.88
C TYR A 28 7.50 -2.67 -2.69
N GLY A 29 7.91 -3.22 -1.55
CA GLY A 29 9.30 -3.63 -1.31
C GLY A 29 9.79 -4.68 -2.31
N VAL A 30 8.95 -5.69 -2.61
CA VAL A 30 9.23 -6.69 -3.65
C VAL A 30 9.35 -6.03 -5.02
N SER A 31 8.45 -5.11 -5.37
CA SER A 31 8.55 -4.37 -6.64
C SER A 31 9.84 -3.56 -6.77
N ILE A 32 10.30 -2.92 -5.69
CA ILE A 32 11.59 -2.23 -5.66
C ILE A 32 12.74 -3.20 -5.91
N PHE A 33 12.72 -4.36 -5.24
CA PHE A 33 13.75 -5.39 -5.40
C PHE A 33 13.80 -5.90 -6.84
N VAL A 34 12.66 -6.23 -7.44
CA VAL A 34 12.57 -6.65 -8.85
C VAL A 34 13.06 -5.54 -9.78
N GLY A 35 12.61 -4.29 -9.59
CA GLY A 35 13.06 -3.15 -10.40
C GLY A 35 14.57 -2.88 -10.30
N ALA A 36 15.18 -3.16 -9.15
CA ALA A 36 16.63 -3.04 -8.95
C ALA A 36 17.43 -4.06 -9.77
N THR A 37 16.83 -5.19 -10.15
CA THR A 37 17.46 -6.22 -11.00
C THR A 37 17.37 -5.93 -12.51
N SER A 38 16.65 -4.88 -12.92
CA SER A 38 16.52 -4.50 -14.33
C SER A 38 17.84 -3.99 -14.92
N SER A 39 18.13 -4.38 -16.17
CA SER A 39 19.32 -3.95 -16.92
C SER A 39 19.22 -2.51 -17.44
N SER A 40 18.00 -2.00 -17.61
CA SER A 40 17.74 -0.63 -18.04
C SER A 40 17.81 0.33 -16.86
N THR A 41 18.80 1.22 -16.86
CA THR A 41 19.00 2.22 -15.80
C THR A 41 17.80 3.15 -15.64
N TRP A 42 17.14 3.53 -16.74
CA TRP A 42 15.95 4.38 -16.71
C TRP A 42 14.76 3.71 -16.02
N SER A 43 14.43 2.48 -16.44
CA SER A 43 13.35 1.67 -15.84
C SER A 43 13.63 1.40 -14.35
N ARG A 44 14.89 1.11 -14.02
CA ARG A 44 15.34 0.88 -12.65
C ARG A 44 15.08 2.10 -11.76
N TYR A 45 15.54 3.29 -12.15
CA TYR A 45 15.32 4.49 -11.33
C TYR A 45 13.85 4.85 -11.20
N ALA A 46 13.07 4.77 -12.29
CA ALA A 46 11.65 5.05 -12.26
C ALA A 46 10.88 4.10 -11.33
N THR A 47 11.20 2.81 -11.39
CA THR A 47 10.57 1.80 -10.52
C THR A 47 10.93 2.00 -9.06
N ILE A 48 12.21 2.19 -8.75
CA ILE A 48 12.68 2.38 -7.37
C ILE A 48 12.11 3.65 -6.76
N LEU A 49 12.22 4.79 -7.46
CA LEU A 49 11.75 6.08 -6.95
C LEU A 49 10.22 6.12 -6.85
N GLY A 50 9.52 5.58 -7.84
CA GLY A 50 8.06 5.47 -7.84
C GLY A 50 7.58 4.71 -6.61
N HIS A 51 8.03 3.47 -6.42
CA HIS A 51 7.58 2.63 -5.32
C HIS A 51 8.06 3.11 -3.94
N LEU A 52 9.25 3.71 -3.83
CA LEU A 52 9.69 4.34 -2.58
C LEU A 52 8.77 5.50 -2.19
N ALA A 53 8.39 6.35 -3.15
CA ALA A 53 7.43 7.42 -2.91
C ALA A 53 6.06 6.85 -2.50
N THR A 54 5.60 5.79 -3.16
CA THR A 54 4.36 5.05 -2.82
C THR A 54 4.38 4.56 -1.37
N VAL A 55 5.47 3.91 -0.92
CA VAL A 55 5.61 3.42 0.46
C VAL A 55 5.64 4.56 1.47
N LEU A 56 6.43 5.61 1.21
CA LEU A 56 6.51 6.76 2.11
C LEU A 56 5.16 7.48 2.25
N ALA A 57 4.46 7.67 1.14
CA ALA A 57 3.13 8.26 1.12
C ALA A 57 2.12 7.37 1.87
N LEU A 58 2.15 6.06 1.67
CA LEU A 58 1.31 5.10 2.39
C LEU A 58 1.55 5.19 3.90
N TRP A 59 2.80 5.14 4.33
CA TRP A 59 3.17 5.11 5.74
C TRP A 59 2.82 6.42 6.46
N THR A 60 3.07 7.57 5.82
CA THR A 60 2.73 8.89 6.37
C THR A 60 1.22 9.05 6.51
N ARG A 61 0.44 8.70 5.49
CA ARG A 61 -1.02 8.71 5.56
C ARG A 61 -1.53 7.76 6.64
N ALA A 62 -1.03 6.52 6.69
CA ALA A 62 -1.50 5.51 7.62
C ALA A 62 -1.38 5.94 9.09
N LYS A 63 -0.29 6.64 9.46
CA LYS A 63 -0.11 7.20 10.81
C LYS A 63 -1.13 8.28 11.19
N SER A 64 -1.72 8.95 10.22
CA SER A 64 -2.72 10.02 10.43
C SER A 64 -4.17 9.51 10.45
N VAL A 65 -4.40 8.22 10.21
CA VAL A 65 -5.75 7.65 10.14
C VAL A 65 -6.28 7.40 11.55
N ASP A 66 -7.45 7.95 11.83
CA ASP A 66 -8.22 7.63 13.04
C ASP A 66 -9.24 6.53 12.72
N MET A 67 -9.00 5.34 13.27
CA MET A 67 -9.82 4.14 13.05
C MET A 67 -11.19 4.21 13.73
N LYS A 68 -11.44 5.23 14.58
CA LYS A 68 -12.77 5.49 15.15
C LYS A 68 -13.61 6.41 14.27
N ASN A 69 -12.99 7.06 13.28
CA ASN A 69 -13.65 8.01 12.40
C ASN A 69 -13.83 7.43 10.99
N MET A 70 -15.07 7.15 10.61
CA MET A 70 -15.41 6.61 9.29
C MET A 70 -14.98 7.52 8.13
N ALA A 71 -14.97 8.84 8.31
CA ALA A 71 -14.49 9.77 7.30
C ALA A 71 -12.97 9.62 7.07
N SER A 72 -12.20 9.36 8.14
CA SER A 72 -10.76 9.11 8.05
C SER A 72 -10.45 7.81 7.31
N ILE A 73 -11.19 6.74 7.63
CA ILE A 73 -11.09 5.44 6.93
C ILE A 73 -11.45 5.58 5.46
N SER A 74 -12.56 6.26 5.14
CA SER A 74 -12.98 6.50 3.76
C SER A 74 -11.94 7.31 2.98
N SER A 75 -11.36 8.35 3.60
CA SER A 75 -10.28 9.14 3.00
C SER A 75 -9.05 8.28 2.69
N MET A 76 -8.69 7.38 3.61
CA MET A 76 -7.59 6.43 3.41
C MET A 76 -7.89 5.46 2.26
N TYR A 77 -9.11 4.93 2.19
CA TYR A 77 -9.54 4.06 1.09
C TYR A 77 -9.45 4.74 -0.27
N LEU A 78 -9.94 5.98 -0.38
CA LEU A 78 -9.82 6.78 -1.61
C LEU A 78 -8.36 7.07 -1.96
N PHE A 79 -7.52 7.27 -0.96
CA PHE A 79 -6.08 7.43 -1.16
C PHE A 79 -5.42 6.14 -1.69
N LEU A 80 -5.78 4.97 -1.17
CA LEU A 80 -5.32 3.68 -1.70
C LEU A 80 -5.73 3.50 -3.16
N TRP A 81 -6.95 3.87 -3.54
CA TRP A 81 -7.37 3.88 -4.95
C TRP A 81 -6.44 4.71 -5.82
N LYS A 82 -6.05 5.91 -5.38
CA LYS A 82 -5.09 6.75 -6.10
C LYS A 82 -3.71 6.07 -6.24
N LEU A 83 -3.24 5.40 -5.20
CA LEU A 83 -2.00 4.63 -5.27
C LEU A 83 -2.09 3.50 -6.30
N PHE A 84 -3.20 2.76 -6.36
CA PHE A 84 -3.39 1.74 -7.40
C PHE A 84 -3.34 2.32 -8.82
N TYR A 85 -3.88 3.51 -9.05
CA TYR A 85 -3.72 4.19 -10.35
C TYR A 85 -2.26 4.53 -10.69
N VAL A 86 -1.47 4.94 -9.69
CA VAL A 86 -0.03 5.17 -9.87
C VAL A 86 0.67 3.85 -10.22
N GLU A 87 0.34 2.76 -9.54
CA GLU A 87 0.90 1.43 -9.86
C GLU A 87 0.57 1.00 -11.29
N TYR A 88 -0.67 1.21 -11.76
CA TYR A 88 -1.02 0.93 -13.15
C TYR A 88 -0.17 1.73 -14.17
N LEU A 89 0.22 2.96 -13.82
CA LEU A 89 1.11 3.77 -14.62
C LEU A 89 2.58 3.28 -14.57
N LEU A 90 2.99 2.67 -13.47
CA LEU A 90 4.34 2.12 -13.28
C LEU A 90 4.53 0.76 -13.96
N LEU A 91 3.49 -0.07 -14.08
CA LEU A 91 3.57 -1.41 -14.69
C LEU A 91 4.19 -1.47 -16.11
N PRO A 92 3.92 -0.52 -17.03
CA PRO A 92 4.59 -0.48 -18.33
C PRO A 92 6.07 -0.14 -18.25
N ILE A 93 6.49 0.60 -17.22
CA ILE A 93 7.86 1.13 -17.08
C ILE A 93 8.81 0.07 -16.52
N VAL A 94 8.30 -0.89 -15.74
CA VAL A 94 9.07 -2.00 -15.16
C VAL A 94 9.55 -3.01 -16.22
N ARG A 95 9.00 -2.99 -17.44
CA ARG A 95 9.37 -3.89 -18.54
C ARG A 95 10.74 -3.58 -19.14
#